data_AF-A0A3Q2XCB5-F1
#
_entry.id   AF-A0A3Q2XCB5-F1
#
_cell.length_a   1.000
_cell.length_b   1.000
_cell.length_c   1.000
_cell.angle_alpha   90.00
_cell.angle_beta   90.00
_cell.angle_gamma   90.00
#
_symmetry.space_group_name_H-M   'P 1'
#
loop_
_entity.id
_entity.type
_entity.pdbx_description
1 polymer ?
#
loop_
_entity_poly.entity_id
_entity_poly.type
_entity_poly.pdbx_seq_one_letter_code
_entity_poly.pdbx_strand_id
1 'polypeptide(L)'
;MTTVKMLLSFLQRIPRTGWVHRKVQDPESVSDHMYRMALMSLVITDPKVDKDKCIKLALVHDMAECIVGDIAPSDNISKAEKHRREEAAMRQLSSLTPDHLGQEIYALWEEYEHQSSAEARLVKEFDRLEMILQAHEYEELEGTPGRLQEFFDSTQGCFQHPDVLHLVSALNDERRRSCLTEPNNSEGTLYPH
;
A
#
# COMPACT_ATOMS: atom_id res chain seq x y z
N MET A 1 10.47 -10.92 23.88
CA MET A 1 9.91 -11.27 22.55
C MET A 1 10.96 -12.05 21.78
N THR A 2 10.61 -13.18 21.16
CA THR A 2 11.56 -13.97 20.35
C THR A 2 11.84 -13.29 19.01
N THR A 3 13.09 -13.28 18.57
CA THR A 3 13.61 -12.73 17.29
C THR A 3 12.69 -13.01 16.09
N VAL A 4 12.23 -14.26 15.97
CA VAL A 4 11.37 -14.71 14.85
C VAL A 4 10.02 -13.98 14.80
N LYS A 5 9.41 -13.71 15.97
CA LYS A 5 8.09 -13.07 16.01
C LYS A 5 8.18 -11.62 15.55
N MET A 6 9.21 -10.88 16.00
CA MET A 6 9.47 -9.49 15.58
C MET A 6 9.66 -9.37 14.07
N LEU A 7 10.41 -10.29 13.47
CA LEU A 7 10.71 -10.23 12.05
C LEU A 7 9.54 -10.68 11.16
N LEU A 8 8.74 -11.67 11.58
CA LEU A 8 7.86 -12.40 10.64
C LEU A 8 6.36 -12.33 10.96
N SER A 9 5.94 -11.92 12.16
CA SER A 9 4.53 -12.13 12.59
C SER A 9 3.84 -10.90 13.20
N PHE A 10 4.50 -9.74 13.23
CA PHE A 10 3.85 -8.52 13.74
C PHE A 10 3.06 -7.78 12.67
N LEU A 11 3.57 -7.71 11.44
CA LEU A 11 2.91 -6.99 10.35
C LEU A 11 1.53 -7.58 10.01
N GLN A 12 1.35 -8.90 10.15
CA GLN A 12 0.06 -9.60 10.02
C GLN A 12 -1.02 -9.15 11.03
N ARG A 13 -0.63 -8.42 12.08
CA ARG A 13 -1.53 -7.96 13.14
C ARG A 13 -1.66 -6.45 13.20
N ILE A 14 -1.03 -5.73 12.27
CA ILE A 14 -1.12 -4.28 12.17
C ILE A 14 -2.08 -3.96 11.03
N PRO A 15 -3.31 -3.50 11.33
CA PRO A 15 -4.21 -3.05 10.28
C PRO A 15 -3.69 -1.75 9.67
N ARG A 16 -3.91 -1.54 8.37
CA ARG A 16 -3.57 -0.29 7.70
C ARG A 16 -4.44 0.86 8.23
N THR A 17 -3.78 1.84 8.85
CA THR A 17 -4.38 2.93 9.63
C THR A 17 -5.32 3.80 8.78
N GLY A 18 -5.01 3.98 7.49
CA GLY A 18 -5.87 4.70 6.54
C GLY A 18 -7.31 4.13 6.50
N TRP A 19 -7.44 2.81 6.42
CA TRP A 19 -8.73 2.12 6.37
C TRP A 19 -9.44 2.13 7.72
N VAL A 20 -8.68 1.94 8.82
CA VAL A 20 -9.20 2.03 10.19
C VAL A 20 -9.84 3.40 10.44
N HIS A 21 -9.17 4.48 10.05
CA HIS A 21 -9.69 5.84 10.18
C HIS A 21 -10.95 6.09 9.34
N ARG A 22 -11.14 5.36 8.24
CA ARG A 22 -12.35 5.40 7.41
C ARG A 22 -13.40 4.36 7.78
N LYS A 23 -13.20 3.66 8.91
CA LYS A 23 -14.14 2.67 9.46
C LYS A 23 -14.51 1.56 8.47
N VAL A 24 -13.55 1.21 7.61
CA VAL A 24 -13.65 0.01 6.76
C VAL A 24 -13.78 -1.21 7.66
N GLN A 25 -14.68 -2.13 7.33
CA GLN A 25 -14.81 -3.38 8.07
C GLN A 25 -13.67 -4.34 7.71
N ASP A 26 -13.08 -4.99 8.72
CA ASP A 26 -11.98 -5.95 8.58
C ASP A 26 -10.86 -5.46 7.63
N PRO A 27 -10.20 -4.33 7.96
CA PRO A 27 -9.17 -3.75 7.10
C PRO A 27 -7.96 -4.68 6.97
N GLU A 28 -7.31 -4.62 5.81
CA GLU A 28 -6.12 -5.39 5.50
C GLU A 28 -4.99 -5.11 6.50
N SER A 29 -4.11 -6.08 6.67
CA SER A 29 -2.86 -5.90 7.42
C SER A 29 -1.77 -5.28 6.54
N VAL A 30 -0.76 -4.68 7.17
CA VAL A 30 0.44 -4.19 6.47
C VAL A 30 1.12 -5.30 5.65
N SER A 31 1.07 -6.55 6.11
CA SER A 31 1.61 -7.67 5.32
C SER A 31 0.77 -8.03 4.10
N ASP A 32 -0.55 -7.81 4.10
CA ASP A 32 -1.40 -8.07 2.94
C ASP A 32 -1.06 -7.08 1.82
N HIS A 33 -0.93 -5.80 2.18
CA HIS A 33 -0.45 -4.71 1.33
C HIS A 33 0.89 -5.06 0.66
N MET A 34 1.92 -5.36 1.47
CA MET A 34 3.25 -5.71 0.96
C MET A 34 3.24 -6.98 0.09
N TYR A 35 2.41 -7.98 0.43
CA TYR A 35 2.28 -9.19 -0.37
C TYR A 35 1.73 -8.88 -1.76
N ARG A 36 0.67 -8.08 -1.86
CA ARG A 36 0.10 -7.71 -3.16
C ARG A 36 1.05 -6.84 -3.98
N MET A 37 1.83 -5.96 -3.36
CA MET A 37 2.91 -5.22 -4.04
C MET A 37 4.01 -6.15 -4.60
N ALA A 38 4.40 -7.19 -3.85
CA ALA A 38 5.35 -8.19 -4.34
C ALA A 38 4.78 -8.96 -5.55
N LEU A 39 3.49 -9.28 -5.55
CA LEU A 39 2.80 -9.85 -6.72
C LEU A 39 2.78 -8.88 -7.91
N MET A 40 2.52 -7.58 -7.68
CA MET A 40 2.57 -6.56 -8.74
C MET A 40 3.94 -6.50 -9.40
N SER A 41 5.02 -6.68 -8.62
CA SER A 41 6.39 -6.70 -9.13
C SER A 41 6.65 -7.86 -10.11
N LEU A 42 5.93 -8.99 -9.98
CA LEU A 42 6.08 -10.13 -10.89
C LEU A 42 5.48 -9.88 -12.27
N VAL A 43 4.40 -9.09 -12.36
CA VAL A 43 3.61 -8.92 -13.60
C VAL A 43 4.10 -7.78 -14.50
N ILE A 44 5.12 -7.04 -14.09
CA ILE A 44 5.76 -5.98 -14.88
C ILE A 44 6.44 -6.55 -16.13
N THR A 45 6.46 -5.79 -17.21
CA THR A 45 7.03 -6.22 -18.49
C THR A 45 8.32 -5.52 -18.87
N ASP A 46 8.69 -4.43 -18.19
CA ASP A 46 9.94 -3.71 -18.46
C ASP A 46 11.18 -4.60 -18.22
N PRO A 47 11.95 -4.95 -19.27
CA PRO A 47 13.14 -5.79 -19.14
C PRO A 47 14.32 -5.09 -18.48
N LYS A 48 14.25 -3.76 -18.25
CA LYS A 48 15.31 -2.98 -17.58
C LYS A 48 15.19 -2.99 -16.07
N VAL A 49 14.07 -3.49 -15.54
CA VAL A 49 13.78 -3.53 -14.11
C VAL A 49 14.19 -4.87 -13.54
N ASP A 50 14.95 -4.85 -12.44
CA ASP A 50 15.21 -6.05 -11.65
C ASP A 50 13.98 -6.40 -10.79
N LYS A 51 13.19 -7.38 -11.24
CA LYS A 51 11.99 -7.83 -10.54
C LYS A 51 12.28 -8.44 -9.18
N ASP A 52 13.36 -9.18 -9.03
CA ASP A 52 13.72 -9.81 -7.77
C ASP A 52 14.04 -8.72 -6.73
N LYS A 53 14.71 -7.65 -7.17
CA LYS A 53 14.93 -6.48 -6.34
C LYS A 53 13.64 -5.74 -6.00
N CYS A 54 12.72 -5.54 -6.94
CA CYS A 54 11.40 -4.96 -6.66
C CYS A 54 10.61 -5.76 -5.62
N ILE A 55 10.61 -7.09 -5.72
CA ILE A 55 9.98 -7.98 -4.74
C ILE A 55 10.60 -7.79 -3.35
N LYS A 56 11.94 -7.77 -3.26
CA LYS A 56 12.64 -7.55 -2.00
C LYS A 56 12.32 -6.19 -1.38
N LEU A 57 12.31 -5.13 -2.19
CA LEU A 57 11.94 -3.79 -1.77
C LEU A 57 10.50 -3.75 -1.24
N ALA A 58 9.54 -4.33 -1.98
CA ALA A 58 8.14 -4.39 -1.58
C ALA A 58 7.94 -5.11 -0.23
N LEU A 59 8.67 -6.20 0.00
CA LEU A 59 8.58 -6.99 1.24
C LEU A 59 9.26 -6.34 2.46
N VAL A 60 10.11 -5.32 2.25
CA VAL A 60 10.94 -4.72 3.31
C VAL A 60 10.53 -3.27 3.62
N HIS A 61 9.91 -2.55 2.69
CA HIS A 61 9.74 -1.09 2.82
C HIS A 61 8.96 -0.66 4.08
N ASP A 62 7.86 -1.35 4.41
CA ASP A 62 7.04 -1.07 5.60
C ASP A 62 7.40 -1.98 6.80
N MET A 63 8.54 -2.68 6.74
CA MET A 63 8.94 -3.60 7.82
C MET A 63 9.12 -2.90 9.17
N ALA A 64 9.49 -1.62 9.15
CA ALA A 64 9.64 -0.78 10.35
C ALA A 64 8.34 -0.66 11.16
N GLU A 65 7.19 -0.73 10.50
CA GLU A 65 5.86 -0.56 11.10
C GLU A 65 5.57 -1.64 12.16
N CYS A 66 6.26 -2.78 12.12
CA CYS A 66 6.14 -3.80 13.16
C CYS A 66 6.51 -3.31 14.56
N ILE A 67 7.30 -2.24 14.66
CA ILE A 67 7.69 -1.57 15.90
C ILE A 67 6.98 -0.22 16.03
N VAL A 68 6.92 0.58 14.96
CA VAL A 68 6.43 1.96 15.03
C VAL A 68 4.91 2.10 14.87
N GLY A 69 4.24 1.06 14.36
CA GLY A 69 2.85 1.12 13.87
C GLY A 69 2.76 1.79 12.49
N ASP A 70 1.64 1.59 11.78
CA ASP A 70 1.37 2.32 10.54
C ASP A 70 1.00 3.78 10.88
N ILE A 71 1.93 4.72 10.62
CA ILE A 71 1.77 6.15 10.88
C ILE A 71 1.12 6.81 9.66
N ALA A 72 -0.16 7.17 9.80
CA ALA A 72 -0.91 7.82 8.74
C ALA A 72 -0.72 9.35 8.74
N PRO A 73 -0.99 10.04 7.61
CA PRO A 73 -0.93 11.51 7.54
C PRO A 73 -1.77 12.23 8.61
N SER A 74 -2.87 11.61 9.06
CA SER A 74 -3.75 12.13 10.11
C SER A 74 -3.12 12.18 11.51
N ASP A 75 -2.01 11.46 11.73
CA ASP A 75 -1.35 11.36 13.04
C ASP A 75 -0.47 12.57 13.37
N ASN A 76 -0.34 13.53 12.44
CA ASN A 76 0.41 14.78 12.60
C ASN A 76 1.89 14.60 13.02
N ILE A 77 2.51 13.48 12.66
CA ILE A 77 3.95 13.25 12.83
C ILE A 77 4.69 13.88 11.64
N SER A 78 5.75 14.64 11.92
CA SER A 78 6.57 15.24 10.85
C SER A 78 7.30 14.16 10.07
N LYS A 79 7.58 14.40 8.78
CA LYS A 79 8.34 13.47 7.95
C LYS A 79 9.71 13.11 8.57
N ALA A 80 10.37 14.09 9.19
CA ALA A 80 11.65 13.87 9.87
C ALA A 80 11.52 12.97 11.10
N GLU A 81 10.46 13.13 11.90
CA GLU A 81 10.24 12.27 13.07
C GLU A 81 9.77 10.86 12.67
N LYS A 82 8.93 10.74 11.63
CA LYS A 82 8.57 9.43 11.05
C LYS A 82 9.83 8.68 10.62
N HIS A 83 10.65 9.31 9.78
CA HIS A 83 11.90 8.72 9.30
C HIS A 83 12.84 8.33 10.45
N ARG A 84 13.03 9.20 11.46
CA ARG A 84 13.87 8.89 12.63
C ARG A 84 13.38 7.65 13.40
N ARG A 85 12.06 7.48 13.56
CA ARG A 85 11.47 6.32 14.24
C ARG A 85 11.65 5.06 13.42
N GLU A 86 11.37 5.12 12.13
CA GLU A 86 11.49 4.00 11.21
C GLU A 86 12.94 3.54 11.06
N GLU A 87 13.88 4.48 10.95
CA GLU A 87 15.31 4.18 10.92
C GLU A 87 15.75 3.43 12.19
N ALA A 88 15.34 3.92 13.37
CA ALA A 88 15.67 3.26 14.63
C ALA A 88 15.07 1.84 14.71
N ALA A 89 13.83 1.66 14.25
CA ALA A 89 13.18 0.36 14.17
C ALA A 89 13.91 -0.58 13.20
N MET A 90 14.28 -0.11 12.02
CA MET A 90 15.00 -0.92 11.03
C MET A 90 16.39 -1.30 11.48
N ARG A 91 17.12 -0.42 12.17
CA ARG A 91 18.40 -0.77 12.80
C ARG A 91 18.22 -1.87 13.84
N GLN A 92 17.18 -1.79 14.66
CA GLN A 92 16.86 -2.83 15.62
C GLN A 92 16.53 -4.15 14.92
N LEU A 93 15.62 -4.15 13.93
CA LEU A 93 15.21 -5.36 13.21
C LEU A 93 16.38 -6.03 12.47
N SER A 94 17.18 -5.23 11.80
CA SER A 94 18.35 -5.71 11.06
C SER A 94 19.42 -6.32 11.98
N SER A 95 19.53 -5.85 13.23
CA SER A 95 20.44 -6.43 14.23
C SER A 95 20.02 -7.82 14.73
N LEU A 96 18.78 -8.24 14.45
CA LEU A 96 18.24 -9.53 14.86
C LEU A 96 18.57 -10.66 13.88
N THR A 97 19.10 -10.34 12.70
CA THR A 97 19.50 -11.32 11.67
C THR A 97 21.03 -11.42 11.59
N PRO A 98 21.58 -12.48 10.96
CA PRO A 98 23.01 -12.54 10.65
C PRO A 98 23.49 -11.29 9.90
N ASP A 99 24.70 -10.82 10.21
CA ASP A 99 25.23 -9.52 9.76
C ASP A 99 25.00 -9.23 8.26
N HIS A 100 25.27 -10.21 7.38
CA HIS A 100 25.09 -10.04 5.93
C HIS A 100 23.61 -9.82 5.54
N LEU A 101 22.68 -10.54 6.18
CA LEU A 101 21.24 -10.39 5.92
C LEU A 101 20.71 -9.08 6.52
N GLY A 102 21.18 -8.71 7.70
CA GLY A 102 20.82 -7.44 8.33
C GLY A 102 21.24 -6.24 7.48
N GLN A 103 22.45 -6.30 6.92
CA GLN A 103 22.94 -5.27 5.99
C GLN A 103 22.10 -5.19 4.72
N GLU A 104 21.74 -6.33 4.11
CA GLU A 104 20.87 -6.36 2.93
C GLU A 104 19.49 -5.75 3.21
N ILE A 105 18.83 -6.17 4.31
CA ILE A 105 17.50 -5.66 4.71
C ILE A 105 17.55 -4.15 4.94
N TYR A 106 18.53 -3.67 5.72
CA TYR A 106 18.67 -2.24 5.99
C TYR A 106 18.92 -1.44 4.70
N ALA A 107 19.80 -1.94 3.82
CA ALA A 107 20.12 -1.27 2.56
C ALA A 107 18.90 -1.18 1.62
N LEU A 108 18.08 -2.23 1.55
CA LEU A 108 16.83 -2.22 0.78
C LEU A 108 15.84 -1.17 1.31
N TRP A 109 15.64 -1.13 2.63
CA TRP A 109 14.79 -0.12 3.26
C TRP A 109 15.30 1.29 2.99
N GLU A 110 16.60 1.54 3.18
CA GLU A 110 17.22 2.84 2.93
C GLU A 110 17.13 3.26 1.46
N GLU A 111 17.27 2.31 0.53
CA GLU A 111 17.09 2.54 -0.91
C GLU A 111 15.66 2.97 -1.24
N TYR A 112 14.66 2.30 -0.65
CA TYR A 112 13.26 2.70 -0.79
C TYR A 112 13.00 4.09 -0.21
N GLU A 113 13.44 4.36 1.02
CA GLU A 113 13.24 5.66 1.67
C GLU A 113 13.81 6.84 0.86
N HIS A 114 14.99 6.64 0.27
CA HIS A 114 15.65 7.65 -0.55
C HIS A 114 15.20 7.65 -2.02
N GLN A 115 14.42 6.65 -2.45
CA GLN A 115 13.97 6.50 -3.83
C GLN A 115 15.13 6.52 -4.84
N SER A 116 16.27 5.93 -4.44
CA SER A 116 17.57 6.15 -5.10
C SER A 116 17.79 5.29 -6.35
N SER A 117 16.96 4.28 -6.59
CA SER A 117 17.01 3.40 -7.77
C SER A 117 15.73 3.48 -8.62
N ALA A 118 15.78 2.92 -9.83
CA ALA A 118 14.59 2.79 -10.68
C ALA A 118 13.58 1.83 -10.05
N GLU A 119 14.06 0.76 -9.43
CA GLU A 119 13.25 -0.24 -8.73
C GLU A 119 12.54 0.39 -7.53
N ALA A 120 13.23 1.18 -6.69
CA ALA A 120 12.64 1.85 -5.54
C ALA A 120 11.53 2.83 -5.94
N ARG A 121 11.73 3.57 -7.03
CA ARG A 121 10.71 4.46 -7.59
C ARG A 121 9.50 3.70 -8.13
N LEU A 122 9.74 2.58 -8.82
CA LEU A 122 8.67 1.73 -9.30
C LEU A 122 7.87 1.10 -8.16
N VAL A 123 8.53 0.60 -7.11
CA VAL A 123 7.84 0.04 -5.93
C VAL A 123 7.05 1.13 -5.20
N LYS A 124 7.48 2.40 -5.22
CA LYS A 124 6.66 3.50 -4.68
C LYS A 124 5.41 3.78 -5.51
N GLU A 125 5.46 3.56 -6.81
CA GLU A 125 4.27 3.57 -7.65
C GLU A 125 3.35 2.38 -7.34
N PHE A 126 3.88 1.19 -7.02
CA PHE A 126 3.07 0.05 -6.58
C PHE A 126 2.39 0.29 -5.25
N ASP A 127 3.08 0.85 -4.25
CA ASP A 127 2.48 1.23 -2.96
C ASP A 127 1.21 2.08 -3.17
N ARG A 128 1.30 3.08 -4.04
CA ARG A 128 0.15 3.95 -4.38
C ARG A 128 -0.93 3.25 -5.20
N LEU A 129 -0.55 2.44 -6.20
CA LEU A 129 -1.50 1.71 -7.04
C LEU A 129 -2.28 0.69 -6.21
N GLU A 130 -1.57 -0.04 -5.35
CA GLU A 130 -2.13 -1.03 -4.43
C GLU A 130 -3.15 -0.37 -3.50
N MET A 131 -2.81 0.78 -2.93
CA MET A 131 -3.71 1.55 -2.07
C MET A 131 -5.02 1.95 -2.77
N ILE A 132 -4.96 2.47 -4.01
CA ILE A 132 -6.17 2.87 -4.73
C ILE A 132 -6.97 1.67 -5.27
N LEU A 133 -6.30 0.56 -5.58
CA LEU A 133 -6.97 -0.70 -5.90
C LEU A 133 -7.75 -1.20 -4.69
N GLN A 134 -7.12 -1.23 -3.52
CA GLN A 134 -7.77 -1.63 -2.28
C GLN A 134 -8.94 -0.71 -1.91
N ALA A 135 -8.79 0.60 -2.12
CA ALA A 135 -9.88 1.56 -1.94
C ALA A 135 -11.09 1.20 -2.80
N HIS A 136 -10.86 0.87 -4.08
CA HIS A 136 -11.95 0.45 -4.96
C HIS A 136 -12.61 -0.84 -4.49
N GLU A 137 -11.84 -1.87 -4.13
CA GLU A 137 -12.37 -3.15 -3.64
C GLU A 137 -13.21 -2.96 -2.37
N TYR A 138 -12.81 -2.08 -1.45
CA TYR A 138 -13.62 -1.76 -0.27
C TYR A 138 -14.91 -1.04 -0.63
N GLU A 139 -14.87 -0.10 -1.59
CA GLU A 139 -16.10 0.54 -2.09
C GLU A 139 -17.07 -0.48 -2.69
N GLU A 140 -16.57 -1.50 -3.41
CA GLU A 140 -17.39 -2.57 -3.98
C GLU A 140 -17.97 -3.50 -2.92
N LEU A 141 -17.12 -3.96 -1.99
CA LEU A 141 -17.53 -4.86 -0.89
C LEU A 141 -18.58 -4.23 0.02
N GLU A 142 -18.45 -2.93 0.30
CA GLU A 142 -19.38 -2.20 1.16
C GLU A 142 -20.58 -1.61 0.38
N GLY A 143 -20.59 -1.70 -0.95
CA GLY A 143 -21.63 -1.10 -1.79
C GLY A 143 -21.69 0.42 -1.69
N THR A 144 -20.54 1.08 -1.50
CA THR A 144 -20.41 2.53 -1.33
C THR A 144 -19.51 3.15 -2.39
N PRO A 145 -19.92 3.18 -3.68
CA PRO A 145 -19.10 3.70 -4.76
C PRO A 145 -18.70 5.16 -4.50
N GLY A 146 -17.42 5.48 -4.69
CA GLY A 146 -16.92 6.85 -4.52
C GLY A 146 -16.58 7.27 -3.08
N ARG A 147 -16.91 6.47 -2.06
CA ARG A 147 -16.71 6.82 -0.64
C ARG A 147 -15.25 7.12 -0.28
N LEU A 148 -14.29 6.44 -0.91
CA LEU A 148 -12.86 6.51 -0.63
C LEU A 148 -12.12 7.34 -1.71
N GLN A 149 -12.79 8.32 -2.32
CA GLN A 149 -12.24 9.17 -3.37
C GLN A 149 -10.94 9.89 -3.00
N GLU A 150 -10.78 10.29 -1.74
CA GLU A 150 -9.58 11.01 -1.28
C GLU A 150 -8.27 10.22 -1.48
N PHE A 151 -8.33 8.88 -1.47
CA PHE A 151 -7.17 8.04 -1.75
C PHE A 151 -6.76 8.16 -3.21
N PHE A 152 -7.73 8.18 -4.14
CA PHE A 152 -7.49 8.45 -5.55
C PHE A 152 -6.92 9.85 -5.76
N ASP A 153 -7.51 10.86 -5.13
CA ASP A 153 -7.06 12.25 -5.23
C ASP A 153 -5.61 12.41 -4.76
N SER A 154 -5.21 11.70 -3.71
CA SER A 154 -3.84 11.73 -3.17
C SER A 154 -2.76 11.20 -4.13
N THR A 155 -3.17 10.44 -5.16
CA THR A 155 -2.25 9.82 -6.14
C THR A 155 -2.16 10.57 -7.48
N GLN A 156 -2.84 11.71 -7.63
CA GLN A 156 -2.77 12.49 -8.86
C GLN A 156 -1.33 12.95 -9.16
N GLY A 157 -0.87 12.71 -10.39
CA GLY A 157 0.49 13.05 -10.83
C GLY A 157 1.62 12.19 -10.22
N CYS A 158 1.28 11.11 -9.50
CA CYS A 158 2.25 10.28 -8.80
C CYS A 158 2.77 9.07 -9.60
N PHE A 159 2.17 8.80 -10.77
CA PHE A 159 2.49 7.64 -11.62
C PHE A 159 3.23 8.08 -12.88
N GLN A 160 4.27 7.33 -13.26
CA GLN A 160 5.15 7.64 -14.38
C GLN A 160 5.50 6.40 -15.20
N HIS A 161 5.62 5.23 -14.57
CA HIS A 161 6.02 4.01 -15.27
C HIS A 161 4.92 3.55 -16.25
N PRO A 162 5.23 3.23 -17.53
CA PRO A 162 4.23 2.86 -18.53
C PRO A 162 3.29 1.72 -18.11
N ASP A 163 3.84 0.64 -17.54
CA ASP A 163 3.04 -0.50 -17.07
C ASP A 163 2.09 -0.09 -15.93
N VAL A 164 2.54 0.79 -15.02
CA VAL A 164 1.71 1.28 -13.92
C VAL A 164 0.61 2.18 -14.44
N LEU A 165 0.92 3.09 -15.35
CA LEU A 165 -0.07 3.97 -15.98
C LEU A 165 -1.17 3.17 -16.68
N HIS A 166 -0.83 2.07 -17.34
CA HIS A 166 -1.81 1.17 -17.95
C HIS A 166 -2.75 0.57 -16.91
N LEU A 167 -2.21 0.03 -15.81
CA LEU A 167 -3.01 -0.54 -14.72
C LEU A 167 -3.89 0.51 -14.03
N VAL A 168 -3.35 1.69 -13.74
CA VAL A 168 -4.08 2.82 -13.15
C VAL A 168 -5.23 3.27 -14.08
N SER A 169 -5.01 3.32 -15.39
CA SER A 169 -6.08 3.66 -16.35
C SER A 169 -7.18 2.61 -16.34
N ALA A 170 -6.82 1.31 -16.38
CA ALA A 170 -7.79 0.22 -16.35
C ALA A 170 -8.63 0.24 -15.07
N LEU A 171 -7.99 0.41 -13.91
CA LEU A 171 -8.65 0.53 -12.61
C LEU A 171 -9.60 1.73 -12.56
N ASN A 172 -9.16 2.90 -13.02
CA ASN A 172 -10.01 4.09 -13.04
C ASN A 172 -11.22 3.92 -13.97
N ASP A 173 -11.06 3.21 -15.09
CA ASP A 173 -12.15 2.93 -16.03
C ASP A 173 -13.17 1.95 -15.44
N GLU A 174 -12.69 0.95 -14.69
CA GLU A 174 -13.52 -0.01 -13.96
C GLU A 174 -14.32 0.68 -12.85
N ARG A 175 -13.64 1.42 -11.97
CA ARG A 175 -14.27 2.17 -10.88
C ARG A 175 -15.32 3.16 -11.39
N ARG A 176 -15.05 3.88 -12.49
CA ARG A 176 -16.03 4.79 -13.10
C ARG A 176 -17.29 4.06 -13.57
N ARG A 177 -17.17 2.83 -14.09
CA ARG A 177 -18.33 2.03 -14.48
C ARG A 177 -19.17 1.64 -13.27
N SER A 178 -18.54 1.21 -12.17
CA SER A 178 -19.24 0.86 -10.92
C SER A 178 -19.97 2.06 -10.29
N CYS A 179 -19.43 3.29 -10.41
CA CYS A 179 -20.11 4.50 -9.94
C CYS A 179 -21.32 4.92 -10.81
N LEU A 180 -21.40 4.48 -12.07
CA LEU A 180 -22.49 4.83 -13.00
C LEU A 180 -23.66 3.85 -12.93
N THR A 181 -23.48 2.68 -12.30
CA THR A 181 -24.47 1.60 -12.27
C THR A 181 -25.45 1.67 -11.08
N GLU A 182 -25.63 2.82 -10.43
CA GLU A 182 -26.72 2.93 -9.46
C GLU A 182 -28.08 2.64 -10.12
N PRO A 183 -28.96 1.87 -9.47
CA PRO A 183 -30.30 1.65 -9.97
C PRO A 183 -31.07 2.97 -9.89
N ASN A 184 -31.61 3.38 -11.03
CA ASN A 184 -32.73 4.30 -11.11
C ASN A 184 -33.82 3.77 -10.16
N ASN A 185 -33.88 4.31 -8.94
CA ASN A 185 -35.02 4.08 -8.06
C ASN A 185 -36.18 4.85 -8.69
N SER A 186 -36.92 4.13 -9.54
CA SER A 186 -38.07 4.64 -10.28
C SER A 186 -39.04 5.35 -9.35
N GLU A 187 -39.27 6.63 -9.63
CA GLU A 187 -40.53 7.28 -9.36
C GLU A 187 -41.71 6.47 -9.94
N GLY A 188 -42.80 6.41 -9.19
CA GLY A 188 -44.13 6.01 -9.67
C GLY A 188 -44.47 4.55 -9.37
N THR A 189 -45.38 4.25 -8.43
CA THR A 189 -46.77 4.69 -8.54
C THR A 189 -47.45 4.67 -7.17
N LEU A 190 -47.97 5.83 -6.75
CA LEU A 190 -49.15 5.88 -5.91
C LEU A 190 -50.30 5.20 -6.67
N TYR A 191 -50.97 4.24 -6.06
CA TYR A 191 -52.39 4.01 -6.32
C TYR A 191 -53.16 3.80 -5.02
N PRO A 192 -54.34 4.44 -4.87
CA PRO A 192 -55.21 4.30 -3.71
C PRO A 192 -56.18 3.14 -3.90
N HIS A 193 -56.50 2.41 -2.82
CA HIS A 193 -57.81 1.82 -2.56
C HIS A 193 -58.01 1.66 -1.05
#